data_AF-A0A6A6UF20-F1
#
_entry.id   AF-A0A6A6UF20-F1
#
_cell.length_a   1.000
_cell.length_b   1.000
_cell.length_c   1.000
_cell.angle_alpha   90.00
_cell.angle_beta   90.00
_cell.angle_gamma   90.00
#
_symmetry.space_group_name_H-M   'P 1'
#
loop_
_entity.id
_entity.type
_entity.pdbx_description
1 polymer ?
#
loop_
_entity_poly.entity_id
_entity_poly.type
_entity_poly.pdbx_seq_one_letter_code
_entity_poly.pdbx_strand_id
1 'polypeptide(L)'
;MPRPLSVSARQPTTSIVSSQSSSEQPENTNDKLSIGKMAKKVKSRIISVRVLSMAMTGYFKTFSRPRTSRPLSFLKYDPVVRKKVLFLEQKRGK
;
A
#
# COMPACT_ATOMS: atom_id res chain seq x y z
N MET A 1 -50.80 15.70 -1.55
CA MET A 1 -51.72 14.97 -2.45
C MET A 1 -51.01 13.73 -2.98
N PRO A 2 -51.56 12.51 -2.87
CA PRO A 2 -51.01 11.34 -3.55
C PRO A 2 -51.95 10.83 -4.65
N ARG A 3 -51.38 10.39 -5.80
CA ARG A 3 -51.86 9.37 -6.77
C ARG A 3 -51.16 9.52 -8.14
N PRO A 4 -51.12 8.51 -9.03
CA PRO A 4 -50.57 7.16 -8.84
C PRO A 4 -49.83 6.66 -10.13
N LEU A 5 -49.55 5.35 -10.15
CA LEU A 5 -49.41 4.45 -11.31
C LEU A 5 -48.00 4.14 -11.84
N SER A 6 -47.56 2.96 -11.39
CA SER A 6 -46.62 2.06 -12.04
C SER A 6 -46.93 1.89 -13.53
N VAL A 7 -45.91 2.04 -14.37
CA VAL A 7 -45.94 1.58 -15.77
C VAL A 7 -44.90 0.48 -15.92
N SER A 8 -45.38 -0.76 -15.90
CA SER A 8 -44.65 -1.96 -16.30
C SER A 8 -44.71 -2.05 -17.83
N ALA A 9 -43.55 -1.95 -18.48
CA ALA A 9 -43.43 -2.10 -19.93
C ALA A 9 -42.50 -3.29 -20.26
N ARG A 10 -43.17 -4.44 -20.43
CA ARG A 10 -42.97 -5.53 -21.40
C ARG A 10 -41.57 -5.75 -22.00
N GLN A 11 -41.04 -6.94 -21.74
CA GLN A 11 -39.95 -7.55 -22.52
C GLN A 11 -40.47 -8.12 -23.85
N PRO A 12 -39.73 -7.99 -24.96
CA PRO A 12 -40.00 -8.75 -26.18
C PRO A 12 -39.36 -10.14 -26.11
N THR A 13 -40.24 -11.15 -26.16
CA THR A 13 -39.94 -12.54 -26.48
C THR A 13 -39.49 -12.66 -27.94
N THR A 14 -38.34 -13.28 -28.19
CA THR A 14 -38.08 -13.94 -29.48
C THR A 14 -37.55 -15.34 -29.21
N SER A 15 -38.42 -16.31 -29.49
CA SER A 15 -38.16 -17.74 -29.52
C SER A 15 -37.58 -18.09 -30.89
N ILE A 16 -36.31 -18.49 -30.97
CA ILE A 16 -35.73 -19.00 -32.23
C ILE A 16 -34.79 -20.18 -31.94
N VAL A 17 -35.34 -21.36 -32.26
CA VAL A 17 -34.74 -22.50 -32.96
C VAL A 17 -33.83 -23.47 -32.20
N SER A 18 -34.40 -24.67 -32.14
CA SER A 18 -33.88 -26.03 -32.02
C SER A 18 -32.61 -26.36 -32.80
N SER A 19 -31.88 -27.32 -32.23
CA SER A 19 -31.25 -28.48 -32.88
C SER A 19 -29.73 -28.57 -32.76
N GLN A 20 -29.32 -29.84 -32.57
CA GLN A 20 -28.03 -30.45 -32.88
C GLN A 20 -27.12 -30.74 -31.68
N SER A 21 -27.27 -31.99 -31.24
CA SER A 21 -26.22 -32.88 -30.78
C SER A 21 -24.98 -32.85 -31.67
N SER A 22 -23.80 -32.77 -31.05
CA SER A 22 -22.66 -33.68 -31.19
C SER A 22 -21.32 -32.95 -31.09
N SER A 23 -20.37 -33.70 -30.53
CA SER A 23 -18.91 -33.67 -30.73
C SER A 23 -18.04 -32.68 -29.92
N GLU A 24 -17.03 -33.29 -29.28
CA GLU A 24 -15.67 -32.80 -28.96
C GLU A 24 -15.30 -32.47 -27.50
N GLN A 25 -14.61 -33.45 -26.90
CA GLN A 25 -13.37 -33.38 -26.09
C GLN A 25 -13.33 -32.56 -24.76
N PRO A 26 -12.47 -32.97 -23.79
CA PRO A 26 -12.57 -32.56 -22.40
C PRO A 26 -11.79 -31.27 -22.09
N GLU A 27 -12.49 -30.17 -21.83
CA GLU A 27 -11.89 -28.99 -21.20
C GLU A 27 -11.92 -29.17 -19.67
N ASN A 28 -10.86 -29.80 -19.16
CA ASN A 28 -10.59 -29.89 -17.72
C ASN A 28 -10.14 -28.51 -17.22
N THR A 29 -11.08 -27.58 -17.05
CA THR A 29 -10.80 -26.29 -16.40
C THR A 29 -10.79 -26.46 -14.89
N ASN A 30 -9.74 -27.07 -14.36
CA ASN A 30 -9.34 -26.94 -12.95
C ASN A 30 -8.82 -25.52 -12.67
N ASP A 31 -9.62 -24.50 -12.98
CA ASP A 31 -9.33 -23.10 -12.70
C ASP A 31 -10.27 -22.61 -11.61
N LYS A 32 -10.11 -23.10 -10.37
CA LYS A 32 -10.58 -22.39 -9.17
C LYS A 32 -10.17 -23.06 -7.85
N LEU A 33 -8.87 -23.17 -7.62
CA LEU A 33 -8.37 -23.08 -6.25
C LEU A 33 -7.36 -21.95 -6.23
N SER A 34 -7.82 -20.82 -5.70
CA SER A 34 -7.00 -19.66 -5.37
C SER A 34 -5.78 -20.13 -4.58
N ILE A 35 -4.66 -20.29 -5.30
CA ILE A 35 -3.34 -20.48 -4.72
C ILE A 35 -3.18 -19.35 -3.71
N GLY A 36 -3.18 -19.73 -2.44
CA GLY A 36 -3.12 -18.83 -1.31
C GLY A 36 -2.04 -17.79 -1.57
N LYS A 37 -2.49 -16.55 -1.83
CA LYS A 37 -1.60 -15.39 -1.94
C LYS A 37 -0.97 -15.25 -0.56
N MET A 38 0.19 -15.88 -0.37
CA MET A 38 1.01 -15.74 0.81
C MET A 38 1.14 -14.24 1.10
N ALA A 39 0.61 -13.80 2.23
CA ALA A 39 0.70 -12.41 2.65
C ALA A 39 2.19 -12.08 2.81
N LYS A 40 2.76 -11.36 1.83
CA LYS A 40 4.16 -10.93 1.89
C LYS A 40 4.32 -10.11 3.15
N LYS A 41 5.29 -10.50 4.00
CA LYS A 41 5.65 -9.76 5.22
C LYS A 41 5.88 -8.29 4.86
N VAL A 42 4.93 -7.43 5.24
CA VAL A 42 4.96 -6.01 4.91
C VAL A 42 6.02 -5.34 5.78
N LYS A 43 6.96 -4.63 5.15
CA LYS A 43 7.95 -3.81 5.88
C LYS A 43 7.24 -2.66 6.59
N SER A 44 7.68 -2.32 7.80
CA SER A 44 7.09 -1.23 8.57
C SER A 44 7.13 0.10 7.81
N ARG A 45 6.05 0.88 7.91
CA ARG A 45 5.92 2.18 7.25
C ARG A 45 6.79 3.26 7.91
N ILE A 46 6.99 3.13 9.22
CA ILE A 46 7.78 4.02 10.06
C ILE A 46 9.15 3.38 10.33
N ILE A 47 10.20 4.19 10.24
CA ILE A 47 11.58 3.82 10.57
C ILE A 47 12.13 4.71 11.68
N SER A 48 12.87 4.10 12.60
CA SER A 48 13.66 4.84 13.59
C SER A 48 15.02 5.19 12.99
N VAL A 49 15.41 6.45 13.04
CA VAL A 49 16.68 6.93 12.51
C VAL A 49 17.49 7.63 13.57
N ARG A 50 18.81 7.55 13.43
CA ARG A 50 19.77 8.29 14.26
C ARG A 50 20.12 9.56 13.51
N VAL A 51 20.01 10.69 14.18
CA VAL A 51 20.39 11.99 13.64
C VAL A 51 21.60 12.47 14.43
N LEU A 52 22.71 12.65 13.75
CA LEU A 52 24.04 12.87 14.31
C LEU A 52 24.39 14.37 14.27
N SER A 53 25.03 14.85 15.33
CA SER A 53 25.59 16.20 15.39
C SER A 53 26.74 16.38 14.39
N MET A 54 26.72 17.48 13.63
CA MET A 54 27.79 17.84 12.70
C MET A 54 29.04 18.43 13.36
N ALA A 55 29.02 18.63 14.68
CA ALA A 55 30.22 19.03 15.42
C ALA A 55 31.17 17.86 15.74
N MET A 56 30.98 16.69 15.10
CA MET A 56 31.83 15.50 15.26
C MET A 56 31.99 15.01 16.70
N THR A 57 31.01 15.30 17.58
CA THR A 57 31.00 14.89 19.00
C THR A 57 30.51 13.48 19.24
N GLY A 58 29.89 12.86 18.23
CA GLY A 58 29.21 11.57 18.36
C GLY A 58 27.83 11.65 19.04
N TYR A 59 27.39 12.83 19.48
CA TYR A 59 26.05 12.98 20.07
C TYR A 59 24.97 12.82 19.00
N PHE A 60 23.95 12.01 19.30
CA PHE A 60 22.85 11.74 18.38
C PHE A 60 21.51 11.72 19.11
N LYS A 61 20.44 11.90 18.33
CA LYS A 61 19.06 11.72 18.76
C LYS A 61 18.35 10.72 17.88
N THR A 62 17.44 9.95 18.47
CA THR A 62 16.59 9.01 17.74
C THR A 62 15.27 9.64 17.39
N PHE A 63 14.87 9.52 16.13
CA PHE A 63 13.56 10.00 15.65
C PHE A 63 12.87 8.91 14.85
N SER A 64 11.55 8.93 14.85
CA SER A 64 10.73 8.11 13.96
C SER A 64 10.26 8.95 12.78
N ARG A 65 10.38 8.41 11.57
CA ARG A 65 9.79 9.04 10.37
C ARG A 65 9.24 8.00 9.38
N PRO A 66 8.30 8.39 8.50
CA PRO A 66 7.88 7.56 7.37
C PRO A 66 9.03 7.31 6.38
N ARG A 67 9.08 6.13 5.74
CA ARG A 67 10.14 5.78 4.77
C ARG A 67 10.15 6.60 3.49
N THR A 68 8.99 7.17 3.13
CA THR A 68 8.81 7.95 1.90
C THR A 68 9.26 9.40 2.05
N SER A 69 9.50 9.88 3.27
CA SER A 69 9.90 11.27 3.50
C SER A 69 11.40 11.48 3.32
N ARG A 70 11.76 12.73 3.05
CA ARG A 70 13.17 13.16 2.93
C ARG A 70 13.94 12.91 4.24
N PRO A 71 15.27 12.74 4.17
CA PRO A 71 16.11 12.63 5.37
C PRO A 71 15.97 13.85 6.28
N LEU A 72 16.08 13.61 7.59
CA LEU A 72 15.96 14.67 8.59
C LEU A 72 17.22 15.54 8.67
N SER A 73 17.00 16.85 8.75
CA SER A 73 18.02 17.84 9.11
C SER A 73 17.41 18.93 9.98
N PHE A 74 18.12 19.39 11.01
CA PHE A 74 17.64 20.45 11.90
C PHE A 74 18.78 21.06 12.72
N LEU A 75 18.57 22.28 13.22
CA LEU A 75 19.46 22.94 14.19
C LEU A 75 18.98 22.65 15.62
N LYS A 76 19.81 21.99 16.43
CA LYS A 76 19.50 21.70 17.84
C LYS A 76 20.74 21.87 18.71
N TYR A 77 20.52 21.96 20.01
CA TYR A 77 21.60 22.01 20.99
C TYR A 77 22.32 20.67 21.08
N ASP A 78 23.65 20.72 21.00
CA ASP A 78 24.55 19.62 21.32
C ASP A 78 25.13 19.85 22.74
N PRO A 79 24.86 18.98 23.73
CA PRO A 79 25.34 19.15 25.09
C PRO A 79 26.86 19.04 25.23
N VAL A 80 27.55 18.42 24.27
CA VAL A 80 29.02 18.26 24.32
C VAL A 80 29.71 19.58 23.96
N VAL A 81 29.27 20.26 22.89
CA VAL A 81 29.83 21.57 22.48
C VAL A 81 29.17 22.75 23.20
N ARG A 82 28.00 22.52 23.82
CA ARG A 82 27.17 23.53 24.46
C ARG A 82 26.70 24.64 23.52
N LYS A 83 26.41 24.28 22.27
CA LYS A 83 25.98 25.21 21.22
C LYS A 83 24.87 24.59 20.37
N LYS A 84 24.15 25.42 19.62
CA LYS A 84 23.23 24.96 18.58
C LYS A 84 24.04 24.58 17.34
N VAL A 85 23.91 23.33 16.93
CA VAL A 85 24.66 22.73 15.82
C VAL A 85 23.67 22.07 14.86
N LEU A 86 24.07 21.94 13.59
CA LEU A 86 23.32 21.20 12.58
C LEU A 86 23.37 19.70 12.90
N PHE A 87 22.22 19.04 12.84
CA PHE A 87 22.08 17.60 12.97
C PHE A 87 21.61 17.04 11.63
N LEU A 88 22.26 15.98 11.17
CA LEU A 88 21.92 15.27 9.93
C LEU A 88 21.62 13.80 10.19
N GLU A 89 20.65 13.26 9.46
CA GLU A 89 20.32 11.84 9.55
C GLU A 89 21.46 10.95 9.05
N GLN A 90 21.80 9.95 9.86
CA GLN A 90 22.71 8.90 9.44
C GLN A 90 21.99 7.94 8.49
N LYS A 91 22.51 7.83 7.27
CA LYS A 91 22.07 6.84 6.29
C LYS A 91 22.30 5.44 6.87
N ARG A 92 21.22 4.65 7.01
CA ARG A 92 21.36 3.22 7.32
C ARG A 92 21.99 2.53 6.10
N GLY A 93 23.09 1.80 6.32
CA GLY A 93 23.70 0.93 5.31
C GLY A 93 22.71 -0.13 4.82
N LYS A 94 23.02 -0.73 3.66
CA LYS A 94 22.24 -1.82 3.07
C LYS A 94 22.44 -3.11 3.87
#